data_AF-A0A3C1LUG5-F1
#
_entry.id   AF-A0A3C1LUG5-F1
#
_cell.length_a   1.000
_cell.length_b   1.000
_cell.length_c   1.000
_cell.angle_alpha   90.00
_cell.angle_beta   90.00
_cell.angle_gamma   90.00
#
_symmetry.space_group_name_H-M   'P 1'
#
loop_
_entity.id
_entity.type
_entity.pdbx_description
1 polymer ?
#
loop_
_entity_poly.entity_id
_entity_poly.type
_entity_poly.pdbx_seq_one_letter_code
_entity_poly.pdbx_strand_id
1 'polypeptide(L)'
;TYECRWGCASCPYRKSCIRNPKKNRYKKFDVMIGHQKYRRLAYERLSSDFGAEVRANRSIQVEGRFAFQKQQFGLRRFSSFGKARVFSEWIICCMAVNTVQLAARIEQNKVGTPFWYRIKAGPTEETA
;
A
#
# COMPACT_ATOMS: atom_id res chain seq x y z
N THR A 1 14.56 3.11 -24.38
CA THR A 1 13.49 3.25 -25.38
C THR A 1 13.58 2.10 -26.36
N TYR A 2 12.48 1.37 -26.58
CA TYR A 2 12.37 0.36 -27.63
C TYR A 2 11.55 0.93 -28.78
N GLU A 3 12.04 0.71 -30.00
CA GLU A 3 11.37 1.05 -31.24
C GLU A 3 11.40 -0.18 -32.16
N CYS A 4 10.31 -0.41 -32.89
CA CYS A 4 10.25 -1.52 -33.83
C CYS A 4 11.25 -1.31 -34.96
N ARG A 5 12.25 -2.20 -35.07
CA ARG A 5 13.37 -2.07 -36.02
C ARG A 5 12.94 -2.02 -37.49
N TRP A 6 11.89 -2.77 -37.85
CA TRP A 6 11.36 -2.83 -39.22
C TRP A 6 10.22 -1.83 -39.49
N GLY A 7 9.92 -0.97 -38.50
CA GLY A 7 8.78 -0.05 -38.57
C GLY A 7 7.42 -0.77 -38.41
N CYS A 8 6.43 -0.07 -37.87
CA CYS A 8 5.10 -0.65 -37.67
C CYS A 8 4.23 -0.66 -38.96
N ALA A 9 4.80 -0.41 -40.13
CA ALA A 9 4.06 -0.18 -41.38
C ALA A 9 3.31 -1.43 -41.85
N SER A 10 3.95 -2.59 -41.80
CA SER A 10 3.42 -3.91 -42.16
C SER A 10 2.89 -4.72 -40.97
N CYS A 11 2.83 -4.11 -39.78
CA CYS A 11 2.38 -4.81 -38.57
C CYS A 11 0.85 -5.01 -38.58
N PRO A 12 0.34 -6.25 -38.45
CA PRO A 12 -1.11 -6.52 -38.45
C PRO A 12 -1.83 -5.83 -37.28
N TYR A 13 -1.13 -5.60 -36.17
CA TYR A 13 -1.65 -4.93 -34.97
C TYR A 13 -1.49 -3.40 -35.00
N ARG A 14 -1.07 -2.79 -36.11
CA ARG A 14 -0.79 -1.34 -36.20
C ARG A 14 -1.98 -0.48 -35.77
N LYS A 15 -3.18 -0.84 -36.21
CA LYS A 15 -4.42 -0.08 -35.94
C LYS A 15 -4.80 -0.09 -34.45
N SER A 16 -4.54 -1.18 -33.73
CA SER A 16 -4.82 -1.31 -32.30
C SER A 16 -3.69 -0.80 -31.41
N CYS A 17 -2.43 -0.93 -31.84
CA CYS A 17 -1.25 -0.56 -31.05
C CYS A 17 -0.94 0.95 -31.06
N ILE A 18 -1.15 1.61 -32.21
CA ILE A 18 -0.86 3.04 -32.40
C ILE A 18 -2.17 3.84 -32.35
N ARG A 19 -2.34 4.65 -31.30
CA ARG A 19 -3.54 5.50 -31.12
C ARG A 19 -3.81 6.44 -32.30
N ASN A 20 -2.77 6.92 -32.99
CA ASN A 20 -2.91 7.75 -34.18
C ASN A 20 -1.90 7.34 -35.29
N PRO A 21 -2.26 6.37 -36.16
CA PRO A 21 -1.35 5.80 -37.16
C PRO A 21 -0.92 6.75 -38.29
N LYS A 22 -1.65 7.87 -38.48
CA LYS A 22 -1.32 8.90 -39.47
C LYS A 22 -0.17 9.80 -38.98
N LYS A 23 -0.17 10.14 -37.68
CA LYS A 23 0.84 10.99 -37.06
C LYS A 23 2.09 10.22 -36.65
N ASN A 24 1.93 8.97 -36.19
CA ASN A 24 3.02 8.15 -35.68
C ASN A 24 3.32 6.98 -36.61
N ARG A 25 4.52 6.95 -37.18
CA ARG A 25 4.97 5.87 -38.06
C ARG A 25 5.37 4.59 -37.32
N TYR A 26 5.79 4.71 -36.06
CA TYR A 26 6.23 3.60 -35.22
C TYR A 26 5.79 3.81 -33.77
N LYS A 27 5.60 2.71 -33.04
CA LYS A 27 5.34 2.74 -31.62
C LYS A 27 6.67 2.84 -30.87
N LYS A 28 6.80 3.83 -30.00
CA LYS A 28 7.90 3.94 -29.04
C LYS A 28 7.43 3.43 -27.68
N PHE A 29 8.24 2.59 -27.05
CA PHE A 29 8.02 2.13 -25.69
C PHE A 29 9.18 2.57 -24.82
N ASP A 30 8.90 3.40 -23.84
CA ASP A 30 9.87 3.76 -22.82
C ASP A 30 9.67 2.86 -21.61
N VAL A 31 10.68 2.02 -21.36
CA VAL A 31 10.71 1.15 -20.19
C VAL A 31 11.81 1.68 -19.28
N MET A 32 11.41 2.13 -18.09
CA MET A 32 12.36 2.46 -17.04
C MET A 32 12.80 1.16 -16.36
N ILE A 33 13.96 0.65 -16.76
CA ILE A 33 14.49 -0.66 -16.33
C ILE A 33 14.58 -0.73 -14.80
N GLY A 34 15.04 0.34 -14.15
CA GLY A 34 15.09 0.44 -12.69
C GLY A 34 13.72 0.26 -12.04
N HIS A 35 12.69 0.93 -12.57
CA HIS A 35 11.32 0.80 -12.06
C HIS A 35 10.77 -0.62 -12.22
N GLN A 36 11.05 -1.30 -13.34
CA GLN A 36 10.65 -2.70 -13.53
C GLN A 36 11.31 -3.62 -12.50
N LYS A 37 12.60 -3.41 -12.21
CA LYS A 37 13.32 -4.16 -11.17
C LYS A 37 12.65 -3.97 -9.80
N TYR A 38 12.35 -2.73 -9.40
CA TYR A 38 11.69 -2.46 -8.12
C TYR A 38 10.27 -3.02 -8.05
N ARG A 39 9.51 -2.98 -9.16
CA ARG A 39 8.18 -3.61 -9.23
C ARG A 39 8.25 -5.11 -8.99
N ARG A 40 9.23 -5.79 -9.60
CA ARG A 40 9.43 -7.22 -9.41
C ARG A 40 9.77 -7.55 -7.96
N LEU A 41 10.74 -6.83 -7.38
CA LEU A 41 11.12 -7.00 -5.97
C LEU A 41 9.96 -6.72 -5.01
N ALA A 42 9.16 -5.68 -5.29
CA ALA A 42 7.98 -5.37 -4.51
C ALA A 42 6.94 -6.49 -4.60
N TYR A 43 6.70 -7.02 -5.81
CA TYR A 43 5.80 -8.14 -6.03
C TYR A 43 6.24 -9.39 -5.27
N GLU A 44 7.51 -9.77 -5.38
CA GLU A 44 8.06 -10.94 -4.68
C GLU A 44 7.93 -10.79 -3.15
N ARG A 45 8.25 -9.60 -2.61
CA ARG A 45 8.12 -9.32 -1.17
C ARG A 45 6.66 -9.35 -0.72
N LEU A 46 5.75 -8.72 -1.47
CA LEU A 46 4.34 -8.63 -1.11
C LEU A 46 3.60 -9.97 -1.26
N SER A 47 4.06 -10.83 -2.17
CA SER A 47 3.44 -12.13 -2.44
C SER A 47 4.00 -13.25 -1.57
N SER A 48 5.11 -13.02 -0.86
CA SER A 48 5.59 -13.96 0.15
C SER A 48 4.59 -14.08 1.31
N ASP A 49 4.59 -15.22 2.00
CA ASP A 49 3.70 -15.45 3.15
C ASP A 49 3.88 -14.38 4.22
N PHE A 50 5.13 -14.03 4.53
CA PHE A 50 5.45 -12.94 5.44
C PHE A 50 4.91 -11.59 4.93
N GLY A 51 5.02 -11.31 3.63
CA GLY A 51 4.48 -10.09 3.03
C GLY A 51 2.96 -10.01 3.11
N ALA A 52 2.27 -11.13 2.90
CA ALA A 52 0.82 -11.24 3.06
C ALA A 52 0.41 -10.98 4.52
N GLU A 53 1.12 -11.57 5.49
CA GLU A 53 0.89 -11.31 6.91
C GLU A 53 1.10 -9.83 7.27
N VAL A 54 2.22 -9.23 6.86
CA VAL A 54 2.50 -7.81 7.09
C VAL A 54 1.39 -6.93 6.50
N ARG A 55 0.90 -7.25 5.31
CA ARG A 55 -0.19 -6.52 4.65
C ARG A 55 -1.49 -6.61 5.46
N ALA A 56 -1.86 -7.79 5.93
CA ALA A 56 -3.04 -7.99 6.78
C ALA A 56 -2.90 -7.22 8.10
N ASN A 57 -1.76 -7.35 8.77
CA ASN A 57 -1.47 -6.62 10.01
C ASN A 57 -1.50 -5.11 9.83
N ARG A 58 -1.01 -4.58 8.70
CA ARG A 58 -1.08 -3.16 8.39
C ARG A 58 -2.52 -2.67 8.29
N SER A 59 -3.42 -3.42 7.64
CA SER A 59 -4.84 -3.04 7.60
C SER A 59 -5.43 -2.98 9.01
N ILE A 60 -5.21 -4.03 9.81
CA ILE A 60 -5.79 -4.09 11.17
C ILE A 60 -5.23 -2.98 12.08
N GLN A 61 -3.90 -2.79 12.08
CA GLN A 61 -3.25 -1.81 12.94
C GLN A 61 -3.49 -0.37 12.45
N VAL A 62 -3.26 -0.08 11.17
CA VAL A 62 -3.29 1.29 10.65
C VAL A 62 -4.71 1.78 10.44
N GLU A 63 -5.54 1.02 9.72
CA GLU A 63 -6.91 1.44 9.42
C GLU A 63 -7.76 1.48 10.69
N GLY A 64 -7.58 0.50 11.58
CA GLY A 64 -8.22 0.50 12.90
C GLY A 64 -7.90 1.74 13.72
N ARG A 65 -6.62 2.17 13.74
CA ARG A 65 -6.19 3.38 14.47
C ARG A 65 -6.78 4.66 13.88
N PHE A 66 -6.80 4.78 12.56
CA PHE A 66 -7.39 5.95 11.90
C PHE A 66 -8.92 5.98 12.06
N ALA A 67 -9.58 4.83 12.02
CA ALA A 67 -11.02 4.73 12.29
C ALA A 67 -11.33 5.18 13.72
N PHE A 68 -10.56 4.70 14.70
CA PHE A 68 -10.67 5.10 16.11
C PHE A 68 -10.50 6.61 16.31
N GLN A 69 -9.46 7.21 15.70
CA GLN A 69 -9.23 8.65 15.75
C GLN A 69 -10.38 9.47 15.14
N LYS A 70 -10.92 9.03 14.01
CA LYS A 70 -11.97 9.77 13.29
C LYS A 70 -13.34 9.63 13.93
N GLN A 71 -13.69 8.42 14.39
CA GLN A 71 -15.03 8.12 14.89
C GLN A 71 -15.13 8.34 16.41
N GLN A 72 -14.16 7.85 17.18
CA GLN A 72 -14.21 7.90 18.65
C GLN A 72 -13.66 9.22 19.19
N PHE A 73 -12.55 9.70 18.65
CA PHE A 73 -11.97 11.00 19.01
C PHE A 73 -12.55 12.17 18.20
N GLY A 74 -13.41 11.90 17.21
CA GLY A 74 -14.09 12.94 16.44
C GLY A 74 -13.18 13.82 15.58
N LEU A 75 -11.93 13.41 15.32
CA LEU A 75 -10.98 14.21 14.57
C LEU A 75 -11.37 14.27 13.08
N ARG A 76 -12.12 15.31 12.69
CA ARG A 76 -12.51 15.58 11.30
C ARG A 76 -11.64 16.64 10.64
N ARG A 77 -11.14 17.59 11.42
CA ARG A 77 -10.28 18.69 10.99
C ARG A 77 -9.36 19.09 12.14
N PHE A 78 -8.19 19.62 11.79
CA PHE A 78 -7.34 20.30 12.77
C PHE A 78 -7.92 21.68 13.06
N SER A 79 -7.82 22.10 14.32
CA SER A 79 -8.23 23.43 14.77
C SER A 79 -7.16 24.47 14.45
N SER A 80 -5.90 24.03 14.40
CA SER A 80 -4.75 24.89 14.13
C SER A 80 -4.47 25.05 12.64
N PHE A 81 -3.93 26.21 12.26
CA PHE A 81 -3.42 26.47 10.92
C PHE A 81 -1.89 26.55 10.93
N GLY A 82 -1.26 26.13 9.83
CA GLY A 82 0.19 26.09 9.66
C GLY A 82 0.80 24.75 10.06
N LYS A 83 1.77 24.28 9.27
CA LYS A 83 2.35 22.93 9.36
C LYS A 83 2.86 22.57 10.75
N ALA A 84 3.56 23.49 11.42
CA ALA A 84 4.11 23.24 12.76
C ALA A 84 3.01 23.04 13.81
N ARG A 85 1.98 23.88 13.82
CA ARG A 85 0.88 23.79 14.80
C ARG A 85 0.01 22.56 14.55
N VAL A 86 -0.30 22.28 13.29
CA VAL A 86 -1.01 21.04 12.90
C VAL A 86 -0.22 19.80 13.33
N PHE A 87 1.11 19.82 13.20
CA PHE A 87 1.95 18.71 13.64
C PHE A 87 1.92 18.53 15.17
N SER A 88 1.98 19.61 15.94
CA SER A 88 1.83 19.55 17.40
C SER A 88 0.45 19.00 17.81
N GLU A 89 -0.63 19.51 17.20
CA GLU A 89 -1.99 19.02 17.43
C GLU A 89 -2.11 17.52 17.10
N TRP A 90 -1.53 17.10 15.98
CA TRP A 90 -1.49 15.70 15.57
C TRP A 90 -0.75 14.80 16.59
N ILE A 91 0.40 15.24 17.11
CA ILE A 91 1.12 14.50 18.15
C ILE A 91 0.23 14.34 19.40
N ILE A 92 -0.44 15.41 19.84
CA ILE A 92 -1.33 15.36 21.01
C ILE A 92 -2.47 14.35 20.78
N CYS A 93 -3.12 14.37 19.62
CA CYS A 93 -4.14 13.39 19.27
C CYS A 93 -3.60 11.95 19.31
N CYS A 94 -2.39 11.73 18.78
CA CYS A 94 -1.76 10.41 18.79
C CYS A 94 -1.43 9.93 20.20
N MET A 95 -0.90 10.82 21.06
CA MET A 95 -0.64 10.51 22.47
C MET A 95 -1.92 10.11 23.18
N ALA A 96 -3.00 10.88 23.04
CA ALA A 96 -4.27 10.58 23.68
C ALA A 96 -4.82 9.19 23.28
N VAL A 97 -4.78 8.87 21.99
CA VAL A 97 -5.20 7.56 21.47
C VAL A 97 -4.33 6.42 22.02
N ASN A 98 -3.02 6.63 22.05
CA ASN A 98 -2.08 5.64 22.58
C ASN A 98 -2.28 5.41 24.09
N THR A 99 -2.57 6.46 24.86
CA THR A 99 -2.86 6.35 26.30
C THR A 99 -4.13 5.54 26.55
N VAL A 100 -5.23 5.82 25.83
CA VAL A 100 -6.47 5.04 25.95
C VAL A 100 -6.24 3.58 25.57
N GLN A 101 -5.50 3.33 24.50
CA GLN A 101 -5.16 1.97 24.11
C GLN A 101 -4.31 1.27 25.17
N LEU A 102 -3.33 1.95 25.75
CA LEU A 102 -2.46 1.41 26.77
C LEU A 102 -3.27 1.00 28.01
N ALA A 103 -4.17 1.87 28.47
CA ALA A 103 -5.09 1.56 29.58
C ALA A 103 -5.91 0.29 29.29
N ALA A 104 -6.54 0.20 28.12
CA ALA A 104 -7.28 -0.99 27.71
C ALA A 104 -6.41 -2.25 27.65
N ARG A 105 -5.12 -2.13 27.30
CA ARG A 105 -4.19 -3.28 27.31
C ARG A 105 -3.77 -3.67 28.72
N ILE A 106 -3.64 -2.72 29.64
CA ILE A 106 -3.37 -2.99 31.06
C ILE A 106 -4.53 -3.79 31.65
N GLU A 107 -5.78 -3.34 31.45
CA GLU A 107 -6.97 -4.04 31.93
C GLU A 107 -7.09 -5.47 31.39
N GLN A 108 -6.69 -5.68 30.13
CA GLN A 108 -6.71 -6.99 29.50
C GLN A 108 -5.50 -7.88 29.85
N ASN A 109 -4.56 -7.42 30.68
CA ASN A 109 -3.28 -8.09 30.95
C ASN A 109 -2.49 -8.43 29.66
N LYS A 110 -2.52 -7.53 28.67
CA LYS A 110 -1.85 -7.66 27.36
C LYS A 110 -0.73 -6.65 27.17
N VAL A 111 -0.17 -6.09 28.25
CA VAL A 111 0.99 -5.19 28.13
C VAL A 111 2.20 -6.01 27.67
N GLY A 112 3.01 -5.46 26.77
CA GLY A 112 4.20 -6.14 26.23
C GLY A 112 3.93 -7.20 25.14
N THR A 113 2.69 -7.63 24.94
CA THR A 113 2.37 -8.58 23.86
C THR A 113 2.19 -7.85 22.52
N PRO A 114 2.90 -8.23 21.44
CA PRO A 114 2.72 -7.58 20.15
C PRO A 114 1.33 -7.88 19.60
N PHE A 115 0.68 -6.87 19.01
CA PHE A 115 -0.54 -7.08 18.24
C PHE A 115 -0.16 -7.59 16.84
N TRP A 116 -0.02 -8.90 16.69
CA TRP A 116 0.30 -9.54 15.42
C TRP A 116 -0.68 -10.66 15.12
N TYR A 117 -1.41 -10.51 14.02
CA TYR A 117 -2.29 -11.52 13.45
C TYR A 117 -1.50 -12.41 12.48
N ARG A 118 -1.51 -13.72 12.72
CA ARG A 118 -0.95 -14.69 11.76
C ARG A 118 -2.04 -15.23 10.86
N ILE A 119 -1.76 -15.32 9.57
CA ILE A 119 -2.69 -15.93 8.63
C ILE A 119 -2.51 -17.45 8.77
N LYS A 120 -3.59 -18.17 9.11
CA LYS A 120 -3.54 -19.63 9.11
C LYS A 120 -3.36 -20.09 7.67
N ALA A 121 -2.40 -20.98 7.43
CA ALA A 121 -2.31 -21.67 6.14
C ALA A 121 -3.64 -22.38 5.86
N GLY A 122 -4.16 -22.25 4.63
CA GLY A 122 -5.26 -23.09 4.19
C GLY A 122 -4.83 -24.56 4.18
N PRO A 123 -5.76 -25.52 4.14
CA PRO A 123 -5.39 -26.92 3.95
C PRO A 123 -4.53 -27.05 2.70
N THR A 124 -3.33 -27.61 2.84
CA THR A 124 -2.48 -27.97 1.72
C THR A 124 -3.18 -29.07 0.92
N GLU A 125 -3.13 -28.97 -0.41
CA GLU A 125 -3.78 -29.90 -1.37
C GLU A 125 -3.28 -31.36 -1.27
N GLU A 126 -2.41 -31.68 -0.31
CA GLU A 126 -1.89 -33.03 -0.04
C GLU A 126 -2.83 -33.89 0.84
N THR A 127 -4.01 -33.39 1.19
CA THR A 127 -5.03 -34.13 1.98
C THR A 127 -6.38 -34.26 1.29
N ALA A 128 -6.41 -34.28 -0.04
CA ALA A 128 -7.60 -34.59 -0.86
C ALA A 128 -7.47 -35.95 -1.55
#